data_AF-A0AAW7D5W8-F1
#
_entry.id   AF-A0AAW7D5W8-F1
#
_cell.length_a   1.000
_cell.length_b   1.000
_cell.length_c   1.000
_cell.angle_alpha   90.00
_cell.angle_beta   90.00
_cell.angle_gamma   90.00
#
_symmetry.space_group_name_H-M   'P 1'
#
loop_
_entity.id
_entity.type
_entity.pdbx_description
1 polymer ?
#
loop_
_entity_poly.entity_id
_entity_poly.type
_entity_poly.pdbx_seq_one_letter_code
_entity_poly.pdbx_strand_id
1 'polypeptide(L)'
;MKKLTIILCSTLLFMGCAKKKENNTPMEPTTADRTQTDTYRIKLNSIEGEPGLADYAKEGKEVQGEIIQQLNGSDGSEYYVVKLDQPFEYSESESTAVAKANYLIVGGRFREQPLQKGANHTVVNVAIVVDDTVLTDEQLDFSKAIFAGMGEATEIK
;
A
#
# COMPACT_ATOMS: atom_id res chain seq x y z
N MET A 1 -78.64 45.85 -7.88
CA MET A 1 -78.43 45.43 -6.48
C MET A 1 -76.92 45.25 -6.29
N LYS A 2 -76.19 46.31 -5.91
CA LYS A 2 -75.69 46.64 -4.56
C LYS A 2 -74.87 45.52 -3.89
N LYS A 3 -73.61 45.87 -3.62
CA LYS A 3 -72.45 45.14 -3.06
C LYS A 3 -72.72 44.58 -1.64
N LEU A 4 -72.01 43.51 -1.25
CA LEU A 4 -71.36 43.45 0.07
C LEU A 4 -70.21 42.41 0.12
N THR A 5 -69.10 42.87 0.68
CA THR A 5 -67.83 42.19 0.94
C THR A 5 -67.88 41.44 2.27
N ILE A 6 -67.29 40.24 2.39
CA ILE A 6 -66.71 39.75 3.65
C ILE A 6 -65.37 39.05 3.36
N ILE A 7 -64.34 39.58 4.01
CA ILE A 7 -62.95 39.10 4.08
C ILE A 7 -62.90 38.07 5.22
N LEU A 8 -62.23 36.92 5.01
CA LEU A 8 -61.74 36.12 6.13
C LEU A 8 -60.26 35.84 5.94
N CYS A 9 -59.49 36.48 6.81
CA CYS A 9 -58.06 36.39 6.99
C CYS A 9 -57.75 35.14 7.85
N SER A 10 -56.78 34.34 7.47
CA SER A 10 -56.19 33.32 8.36
C SER A 10 -54.70 33.23 8.06
N THR A 11 -53.96 34.12 8.70
CA THR A 11 -52.51 34.06 8.87
C THR A 11 -52.18 33.01 9.93
N LEU A 12 -51.51 31.92 9.53
CA LEU A 12 -50.79 31.04 10.45
C LEU A 12 -49.30 31.41 10.39
N LEU A 13 -48.87 32.09 11.46
CA LEU A 13 -47.48 32.26 11.85
C LEU A 13 -46.92 30.91 12.31
N PHE A 14 -45.89 30.41 11.64
CA PHE A 14 -44.90 29.54 12.27
C PHE A 14 -43.57 30.29 12.31
N MET A 15 -43.21 30.73 13.52
CA MET A 15 -41.87 31.18 13.87
C MET A 15 -40.91 29.98 13.88
N GLY A 16 -39.72 30.22 13.33
CA GLY A 16 -38.47 29.89 14.03
C GLY A 16 -37.94 28.46 13.90
N CYS A 17 -37.03 28.27 12.94
CA CYS A 17 -35.84 27.45 13.16
C CYS A 17 -34.70 28.04 12.33
N ALA A 18 -33.81 28.78 13.00
CA ALA A 18 -32.57 29.28 12.42
C ALA A 18 -31.63 28.10 12.14
N LYS A 19 -31.43 27.76 10.86
CA LYS A 19 -30.33 26.89 10.45
C LYS A 19 -29.10 27.72 10.09
N LYS A 20 -28.10 27.50 10.93
CA LYS A 20 -26.69 27.85 10.92
C LYS A 20 -26.09 27.90 9.50
N LYS A 21 -25.32 28.97 9.25
CA LYS A 21 -24.50 29.23 8.06
C LYS A 21 -23.74 27.98 7.60
N GLU A 22 -23.98 27.54 6.37
CA GLU A 22 -23.03 26.71 5.62
C GLU A 22 -21.91 27.64 5.13
N ASN A 23 -20.76 27.56 5.80
CA ASN A 23 -19.52 28.08 5.25
C ASN A 23 -19.15 27.19 4.05
N ASN A 24 -19.30 27.73 2.85
CA ASN A 24 -18.63 27.21 1.66
C ASN A 24 -17.14 27.51 1.79
N THR A 25 -16.42 26.66 2.52
CA THR A 25 -14.96 26.57 2.39
C THR A 25 -14.71 25.63 1.21
N PRO A 26 -14.07 26.08 0.12
CA PRO A 26 -13.50 25.15 -0.84
C PRO A 26 -12.51 24.28 -0.06
N MET A 27 -12.76 22.98 -0.01
CA MET A 27 -11.70 22.04 0.34
C MET A 27 -10.63 22.19 -0.74
N GLU A 28 -9.61 23.00 -0.45
CA GLU A 28 -8.34 22.87 -1.14
C GLU A 28 -7.94 21.40 -1.03
N PRO A 29 -7.62 20.71 -2.14
CA PRO A 29 -6.93 19.45 -2.04
C PRO A 29 -5.61 19.77 -1.35
N THR A 30 -5.48 19.37 -0.09
CA THR A 30 -4.20 19.33 0.62
C THR A 30 -3.29 18.47 -0.23
N THR A 31 -2.54 19.12 -1.10
CA THR A 31 -1.42 18.52 -1.81
C THR A 31 -0.37 18.46 -0.72
N ALA A 32 -0.45 17.41 0.11
CA ALA A 32 0.57 17.12 1.09
C ALA A 32 1.89 17.07 0.31
N ASP A 33 2.75 18.01 0.63
CA ASP A 33 4.07 18.20 0.09
C ASP A 33 4.85 16.89 0.30
N ARG A 34 4.88 16.04 -0.73
CA ARG A 34 5.55 14.72 -0.75
C ARG A 34 7.07 14.86 -0.93
N THR A 35 7.68 15.90 -0.37
CA THR A 35 9.12 16.16 -0.51
C THR A 35 9.95 15.71 0.69
N GLN A 36 9.32 15.11 1.71
CA GLN A 36 10.03 14.41 2.77
C GLN A 36 10.08 12.92 2.44
N THR A 37 11.16 12.50 1.79
CA THR A 37 11.54 11.08 1.65
C THR A 37 11.92 10.57 3.03
N ASP A 38 10.93 10.30 3.87
CA ASP A 38 11.13 9.51 5.06
C ASP A 38 11.57 8.13 4.57
N THR A 39 12.88 7.89 4.59
CA THR A 39 13.48 6.60 4.27
C THR A 39 12.83 5.54 5.15
N TYR A 40 12.04 4.68 4.53
CA TYR A 40 11.28 3.64 5.19
C TYR A 40 12.04 2.33 5.01
N ARG A 41 12.59 1.79 6.10
CA ARG A 41 13.38 0.55 6.05
C ARG A 41 12.60 -0.59 6.68
N ILE A 42 12.75 -1.78 6.11
CA ILE A 42 12.09 -2.97 6.65
C ILE A 42 13.10 -4.07 6.93
N LYS A 43 12.77 -4.89 7.92
CA LYS A 43 13.37 -6.18 8.21
C LYS A 43 12.35 -7.27 7.92
N LEU A 44 12.70 -8.26 7.10
CA LEU A 44 11.92 -9.49 6.90
C LEU A 44 12.52 -10.60 7.77
N ASN A 45 11.73 -11.15 8.70
CA ASN A 45 12.22 -12.12 9.70
C ASN A 45 12.35 -13.55 9.15
N SER A 46 11.54 -13.91 8.15
CA SER A 46 11.61 -15.16 7.41
C SER A 46 11.08 -14.94 6.00
N ILE A 47 11.53 -15.77 5.06
CA ILE A 47 10.88 -15.96 3.76
C ILE A 47 10.60 -17.45 3.69
N GLU A 48 9.33 -17.83 3.78
CA GLU A 48 8.89 -19.23 3.78
C GLU A 48 8.17 -19.54 2.47
N GLY A 49 8.65 -20.53 1.74
CA GLY A 49 8.00 -21.01 0.52
C GLY A 49 6.60 -21.55 0.81
N GLU A 50 5.64 -21.24 -0.06
CA GLU A 50 4.31 -21.85 0.03
C GLU A 50 4.33 -23.27 -0.55
N PRO A 51 3.64 -24.26 0.07
CA PRO A 51 3.56 -25.62 -0.46
C PRO A 51 3.07 -25.64 -1.92
N GLY A 52 3.90 -26.18 -2.82
CA GLY A 52 3.63 -26.20 -4.27
C GLY A 52 4.34 -25.11 -5.07
N LEU A 53 5.08 -24.22 -4.40
CA LEU A 53 6.00 -23.26 -5.02
C LEU A 53 7.44 -23.56 -4.59
N ALA A 54 8.39 -23.16 -5.42
CA ALA A 54 9.81 -23.39 -5.19
C ALA A 54 10.27 -22.70 -3.89
N ASP A 55 11.04 -23.43 -3.08
CA ASP A 55 11.65 -22.90 -1.86
C ASP A 55 12.95 -22.17 -2.22
N TYR A 56 12.86 -20.84 -2.28
CA TYR A 56 13.98 -19.98 -2.66
C TYR A 56 14.83 -19.52 -1.47
N ALA A 57 14.43 -19.84 -0.23
CA ALA A 57 15.08 -19.39 0.99
C ALA A 57 15.44 -20.61 1.86
N LYS A 58 16.59 -21.24 1.60
CA LYS A 58 16.98 -22.53 2.20
C LYS A 58 16.95 -22.61 3.73
N GLU A 59 16.96 -21.49 4.44
CA GLU A 59 16.74 -21.37 5.87
C GLU A 59 16.14 -19.96 6.04
N GLY A 60 15.14 -19.74 6.90
CA GLY A 60 14.49 -18.43 7.05
C GLY A 60 15.52 -17.31 7.24
N LYS A 61 15.85 -16.59 6.16
CA LYS A 61 16.91 -15.59 6.13
C LYS A 61 16.31 -14.25 6.50
N GLU A 62 16.88 -13.67 7.54
CA GLU A 62 16.63 -12.27 7.83
C GLU A 62 17.26 -11.40 6.74
N VAL A 63 16.45 -10.52 6.14
CA VAL A 63 16.94 -9.51 5.20
C VAL A 63 16.46 -8.13 5.60
N GLN A 64 17.26 -7.13 5.31
CA GLN A 64 16.97 -5.73 5.59
C GLN A 64 17.19 -4.89 4.34
N GLY A 65 16.42 -3.83 4.20
CA GLY A 65 16.52 -2.94 3.06
C GLY A 65 15.70 -1.68 3.17
N GLU A 66 15.91 -0.79 2.21
CA GLU A 66 15.22 0.48 2.05
C GLU A 66 14.10 0.34 1.01
N ILE A 67 12.89 0.81 1.34
CA ILE A 67 11.82 0.97 0.36
C ILE A 67 12.15 2.18 -0.51
N ILE A 68 12.36 1.92 -1.80
CA ILE A 68 12.77 2.93 -2.78
C ILE A 68 11.66 3.33 -3.74
N GLN A 69 10.58 2.53 -3.80
CA GLN A 69 9.49 2.74 -4.75
C GLN A 69 8.23 2.01 -4.30
N GLN A 70 7.07 2.61 -4.59
CA GLN A 70 5.77 1.95 -4.51
C GLN A 70 5.31 1.55 -5.92
N LEU A 71 4.83 0.32 -6.07
CA LEU A 71 4.22 -0.22 -7.28
C LEU A 71 2.73 -0.47 -7.01
N ASN A 72 1.89 -0.16 -7.99
CA ASN A 72 0.46 -0.43 -7.89
C ASN A 72 0.13 -1.79 -8.52
N GLY A 73 -0.62 -2.61 -7.80
CA GLY A 73 -1.23 -3.81 -8.36
C GLY A 73 -2.43 -3.43 -9.23
N SER A 74 -2.71 -4.24 -10.25
CA SER A 74 -3.90 -4.07 -11.10
C SER A 74 -5.23 -4.15 -10.34
N ASP A 75 -5.22 -4.73 -9.14
CA ASP A 75 -6.38 -4.86 -8.25
C ASP A 75 -6.48 -3.74 -7.21
N GLY A 76 -5.60 -2.74 -7.29
CA GLY A 76 -5.50 -1.63 -6.34
C GLY A 76 -4.67 -1.95 -5.08
N SER A 77 -4.08 -3.14 -4.98
CA SER A 77 -3.16 -3.47 -3.89
C SER A 77 -1.85 -2.70 -4.03
N GLU A 78 -1.22 -2.38 -2.89
CA GLU A 78 0.05 -1.66 -2.85
C GLU A 78 1.21 -2.63 -2.64
N TYR A 79 2.26 -2.45 -3.43
CA TYR A 79 3.52 -3.19 -3.33
C TYR A 79 4.68 -2.22 -3.24
N TYR A 80 5.80 -2.66 -2.69
CA TYR A 80 6.96 -1.84 -2.46
C TYR A 80 8.22 -2.55 -2.95
N VAL A 81 9.05 -1.83 -3.69
CA VAL A 81 10.38 -2.29 -4.05
C VAL A 81 11.33 -1.96 -2.91
N VAL A 82 12.00 -3.00 -2.43
CA VAL A 82 12.96 -2.95 -1.33
C VAL A 82 14.34 -3.17 -1.89
N LYS A 83 15.20 -2.17 -1.79
CA LYS A 83 16.64 -2.30 -2.06
C LYS A 83 17.32 -2.91 -0.86
N LEU A 84 17.92 -4.08 -1.04
CA LEU A 84 18.54 -4.83 0.04
C LEU A 84 19.91 -4.26 0.42
N ASP A 85 20.24 -4.32 1.72
CA ASP A 85 21.58 -3.97 2.22
C ASP A 85 22.64 -4.98 1.76
N GLN A 86 22.24 -6.24 1.61
CA GLN A 86 23.06 -7.34 1.11
C GLN A 86 22.25 -8.14 0.08
N PRO A 87 22.88 -8.61 -1.02
CA PRO A 87 22.17 -9.39 -2.02
C PRO A 87 21.53 -10.65 -1.41
N PHE A 88 20.27 -10.88 -1.73
CA PHE A 88 19.57 -12.11 -1.39
C PHE A 88 20.02 -13.24 -2.32
N GLU A 89 20.66 -14.25 -1.74
CA GLU A 89 21.10 -15.43 -2.47
C GLU A 89 19.99 -16.48 -2.51
N TYR A 90 19.62 -16.90 -3.72
CA TYR A 90 18.59 -17.90 -3.96
C TYR A 90 19.03 -18.90 -5.03
N SER A 91 18.40 -20.08 -5.02
CA SER A 91 18.57 -21.09 -6.06
C SER A 91 17.20 -21.49 -6.54
N GLU A 92 17.03 -21.59 -7.85
CA GLU A 92 15.86 -22.24 -8.42
C GLU A 92 15.91 -23.74 -8.10
N SER A 93 14.75 -24.38 -7.87
CA SER A 93 14.64 -25.71 -7.25
C SER A 93 15.55 -26.79 -7.84
N GLU A 94 15.84 -26.73 -9.13
CA GLU A 94 16.63 -27.72 -9.88
C GLU A 94 18.03 -27.21 -10.28
N SER A 95 18.37 -25.96 -9.92
CA SER A 95 19.64 -25.34 -10.29
C SER A 95 20.69 -25.49 -9.20
N THR A 96 21.91 -25.88 -9.60
CA THR A 96 23.09 -25.84 -8.74
C THR A 96 23.73 -24.45 -8.69
N ALA A 97 23.31 -23.52 -9.55
CA ALA A 97 23.79 -22.15 -9.54
C ALA A 97 23.07 -21.33 -8.47
N VAL A 98 23.85 -20.53 -7.73
CA VAL A 98 23.32 -19.54 -6.78
C VAL A 98 23.15 -18.22 -7.53
N ALA A 99 21.92 -17.76 -7.63
CA ALA A 99 21.57 -16.44 -8.14
C ALA A 99 21.54 -15.42 -7.00
N LYS A 100 21.64 -14.14 -7.35
CA LYS A 100 21.62 -13.02 -6.40
C LYS A 100 20.63 -11.97 -6.83
N ALA A 101 19.80 -11.52 -5.90
CA ALA A 101 18.89 -10.40 -6.11
C ALA A 101 19.28 -9.24 -5.19
N ASN A 102 19.30 -8.03 -5.73
CA ASN A 102 19.52 -6.81 -4.95
C ASN A 102 18.20 -6.17 -4.50
N TYR A 103 17.09 -6.61 -5.09
CA TYR A 103 15.77 -6.04 -4.87
C TYR A 103 14.76 -7.14 -4.57
N LEU A 104 13.84 -6.83 -3.66
CA LEU A 104 12.63 -7.60 -3.44
C LEU A 104 11.41 -6.72 -3.70
N ILE A 105 10.30 -7.36 -4.05
CA ILE A 105 8.98 -6.73 -4.03
C ILE A 105 8.24 -7.31 -2.82
N VAL A 106 7.69 -6.43 -1.99
CA VAL A 106 6.91 -6.81 -0.82
C VAL A 106 5.53 -6.16 -0.86
N GLY A 107 4.51 -6.90 -0.44
CA GLY A 107 3.16 -6.36 -0.31
C GLY A 107 2.48 -6.96 0.90
N GLY A 108 1.60 -6.19 1.55
CA GLY A 108 0.77 -6.72 2.65
C GLY A 108 0.00 -7.95 2.18
N ARG A 109 0.04 -9.05 2.95
CA ARG A 109 -0.66 -10.28 2.57
C ARG A 109 -2.18 -10.12 2.63
N PHE A 110 -2.64 -9.36 3.61
CA PHE A 110 -4.06 -9.11 3.85
C PHE A 110 -4.39 -7.66 3.51
N ARG A 111 -5.51 -7.44 2.80
CA ARG A 111 -5.94 -6.09 2.39
C ARG A 111 -6.22 -5.18 3.58
N GLU A 112 -6.65 -5.75 4.70
CA GLU A 112 -6.93 -5.03 5.94
C GLU A 112 -5.65 -4.66 6.72
N GLN A 113 -4.49 -5.19 6.31
CA GLN A 113 -3.18 -4.97 6.94
C GLN A 113 -2.12 -4.65 5.87
N PRO A 114 -2.23 -3.49 5.19
CA PRO A 114 -1.23 -3.08 4.23
C PRO A 114 0.13 -2.85 4.90
N LEU A 115 1.21 -3.05 4.14
CA LEU A 115 2.53 -2.63 4.58
C LEU A 115 2.58 -1.09 4.55
N GLN A 116 2.82 -0.47 5.69
CA GLN A 116 2.80 0.98 5.85
C GLN A 116 3.85 1.43 6.88
N LYS A 117 4.23 2.71 6.84
CA LYS A 117 5.08 3.31 7.87
C LYS A 117 4.55 2.99 9.27
N GLY A 118 5.44 2.59 10.17
CA GLY A 118 5.11 2.06 11.49
C GLY A 118 4.85 0.55 11.53
N ALA A 119 5.06 -0.18 10.41
CA ALA A 119 4.84 -1.63 10.37
C ALA A 119 5.56 -2.36 11.51
N ASN A 120 4.85 -3.29 12.14
CA ASN A 120 5.36 -4.07 13.25
C ASN A 120 4.76 -5.48 13.15
N HIS A 121 5.58 -6.46 12.77
CA HIS A 121 5.14 -7.83 12.48
C HIS A 121 3.99 -7.91 11.46
N THR A 122 4.05 -7.06 10.43
CA THR A 122 3.06 -7.09 9.33
C THR A 122 3.35 -8.28 8.42
N VAL A 123 2.37 -9.16 8.22
CA VAL A 123 2.53 -10.31 7.32
C VAL A 123 2.54 -9.84 5.88
N VAL A 124 3.58 -10.22 5.13
CA VAL A 124 3.81 -9.79 3.75
C VAL A 124 4.01 -10.97 2.82
N ASN A 125 3.62 -10.77 1.56
CA ASN A 125 4.07 -11.57 0.43
C ASN A 125 5.39 -10.99 -0.09
N VAL A 126 6.32 -11.86 -0.47
CA VAL A 126 7.66 -11.50 -0.93
C VAL A 126 7.90 -12.09 -2.31
N ALA A 127 8.42 -11.28 -3.22
CA ALA A 127 8.89 -11.72 -4.53
C ALA A 127 10.32 -11.23 -4.78
N ILE A 128 11.12 -12.08 -5.41
CA ILE A 128 12.48 -11.79 -5.85
C ILE A 128 12.40 -11.06 -7.19
N VAL A 129 13.04 -9.89 -7.31
CA VAL A 129 13.19 -9.20 -8.60
C VAL A 129 14.22 -9.94 -9.43
N VAL A 130 13.85 -10.29 -10.66
CA VAL A 130 14.74 -10.94 -11.64
C VAL A 130 15.00 -10.09 -12.88
N ASP A 131 14.25 -9.01 -13.06
CA ASP A 131 14.47 -7.99 -14.08
C ASP A 131 14.41 -6.58 -13.45
N ASP A 132 15.58 -5.92 -13.40
CA ASP A 132 15.76 -4.60 -12.78
C ASP A 132 14.99 -3.47 -13.51
N THR A 133 14.42 -3.71 -14.69
CA THR A 133 13.56 -2.70 -15.36
C THR A 133 12.30 -2.38 -14.55
N VAL A 134 11.92 -3.23 -13.59
CA VAL A 134 10.82 -2.97 -12.65
C VAL A 134 11.01 -1.68 -11.85
N LEU A 135 12.26 -1.22 -11.67
CA LEU A 135 12.60 0.02 -10.96
C LEU A 135 12.10 1.29 -11.66
N THR A 136 11.64 1.16 -12.91
CA THR A 136 11.09 2.27 -13.69
C THR A 136 9.59 2.12 -13.94
N ASP A 137 8.97 1.05 -13.46
CA ASP A 137 7.56 0.77 -13.68
C ASP A 137 6.68 1.52 -12.66
N GLU A 138 5.51 2.00 -13.09
CA GLU A 138 4.51 2.55 -12.16
C GLU A 138 3.54 1.48 -11.62
N GLN A 139 3.45 0.36 -12.35
CA GLN A 139 2.55 -0.76 -12.08
C GLN A 139 3.38 -2.02 -11.86
N LEU A 140 2.89 -2.91 -10.99
CA LEU A 140 3.54 -4.18 -10.76
C LEU A 140 3.39 -5.09 -11.98
N ASP A 141 4.52 -5.51 -12.55
CA ASP A 141 4.61 -6.56 -13.57
C ASP A 141 5.20 -7.83 -12.95
N PHE A 142 4.34 -8.82 -12.69
CA PHE A 142 4.77 -10.11 -12.12
C PHE A 142 5.68 -10.92 -13.05
N SER A 143 5.79 -10.59 -14.34
CA SER A 143 6.74 -11.29 -15.22
C SER A 143 8.21 -10.95 -14.90
N LYS A 144 8.44 -9.86 -14.16
CA LYS A 144 9.78 -9.36 -13.75
C LYS A 144 10.20 -9.83 -12.36
N ALA A 145 9.37 -10.64 -11.71
CA ALA A 145 9.60 -11.11 -10.36
C ALA A 145 9.18 -12.57 -10.19
N ILE A 146 9.78 -13.25 -9.23
CA ILE A 146 9.45 -14.62 -8.87
C ILE A 146 8.92 -14.62 -7.45
N PHE A 147 7.75 -15.24 -7.21
CA PHE A 147 7.22 -15.37 -5.87
C PHE A 147 8.19 -16.18 -5.00
N ALA A 148 8.62 -15.57 -3.90
CA ALA A 148 9.62 -16.13 -3.00
C ALA A 148 8.99 -16.77 -1.76
N GLY A 149 7.83 -16.26 -1.33
CA GLY A 149 7.15 -16.76 -0.15
C GLY A 149 6.43 -15.69 0.65
N MET A 150 6.25 -15.98 1.94
CA MET A 150 5.72 -15.05 2.93
C MET A 150 6.76 -14.70 3.98
N GLY A 151 6.60 -13.54 4.61
CA GLY A 151 7.40 -13.14 5.76
C GLY A 151 6.66 -12.21 6.71
N GLU A 152 7.36 -11.79 7.76
CA GLU A 152 6.93 -10.71 8.64
C GLU A 152 7.83 -9.49 8.45
N ALA A 153 7.23 -8.34 8.17
CA ALA A 153 7.90 -7.06 8.01
C ALA A 153 7.76 -6.20 9.26
N THR A 154 8.88 -5.66 9.73
CA THR A 154 8.94 -4.64 10.79
C THR A 154 9.75 -3.44 10.30
N GLU A 155 9.23 -2.24 10.53
CA GLU A 155 9.97 -1.00 10.27
C GLU A 155 11.18 -0.89 11.19
N ILE A 156 12.31 -0.53 10.62
CA ILE A 156 13.54 -0.24 11.37
C ILE A 156 13.97 1.21 11.12
N LYS A 157 14.63 1.81 12.11
CA LYS A 157 15.14 3.19 12.06
C LYS A 157 16.60 3.24 11.64
#